data_AF-A0A5J5W8N6-F1
#
_entry.id   AF-A0A5J5W8N6-F1
#
_cell.length_a   1.000
_cell.length_b   1.000
_cell.length_c   1.000
_cell.angle_alpha   90.00
_cell.angle_beta   90.00
_cell.angle_gamma   90.00
#
_symmetry.space_group_name_H-M   'P 1'
#
loop_
_entity.id
_entity.type
_entity.pdbx_description
1 polymer ?
#
loop_
_entity_poly.entity_id
_entity_poly.type
_entity_poly.pdbx_seq_one_letter_code
_entity_poly.pdbx_strand_id
1 'polypeptide(L)'
;MLRNSKSVTCKNQCRPPGSEALPQGIVVKTSNLQMQPLWSDSVKNVNPETSSNLLAIAVGIKQKEIVDQIVKKFPVSDYVVMLFHYDGIVDEWKDFEWSDRAIHVSAVNQTKWWFAKRFLHPDIISKYKYIFLWDEDLGVDNFDPKQYLSIVEGEGLEISQPALDPVKSEVHHPITARRKNSKFHRRMYKFKGHGRCDSQSTAPPCIGWVEMMAPVFSRAAWRCVWYMIQNDLIHAWGLDMQLGYCAQGNRMKNVGVVDAQYVVHFGLPTLGVTEENELNATEVKITQREQLPKSESPAPSESHKIDNRPEVRRQSFIEMQTFRKRWENAAKDDECWVDPYQQMS
;
A
#
# COMPACT_ATOMS: atom_id res chain seq x y z
N MET A 1 24.38 39.56 18.01
CA MET A 1 24.99 38.24 17.76
C MET A 1 25.69 37.75 19.03
N LEU A 2 25.09 36.81 19.76
CA LEU A 2 25.74 36.18 20.92
C LEU A 2 26.61 35.03 20.40
N ARG A 3 27.91 35.28 20.22
CA ARG A 3 28.90 34.23 19.89
C ARG A 3 29.36 33.57 21.18
N ASN A 4 28.97 32.31 21.37
CA ASN A 4 29.46 31.47 22.44
C ASN A 4 30.94 31.13 22.21
N SER A 5 31.80 31.33 23.21
CA SER A 5 33.27 31.26 23.11
C SER A 5 33.85 29.85 22.87
N LYS A 6 32.99 28.82 22.80
CA LYS A 6 33.37 27.41 22.49
C LYS A 6 33.14 27.00 21.02
N SER A 7 32.94 27.96 20.12
CA SER A 7 32.53 27.76 18.71
C SER A 7 33.48 26.88 17.87
N VAL A 8 34.75 26.71 18.26
CA VAL A 8 35.74 25.97 17.45
C VAL A 8 35.53 24.45 17.53
N THR A 9 34.98 23.95 18.64
CA THR A 9 34.73 22.52 18.90
C THR A 9 33.42 21.96 18.32
N CYS A 10 32.52 22.80 17.79
CA CYS A 10 31.16 22.41 17.40
C CYS A 10 30.96 22.18 15.90
N LYS A 11 32.03 22.11 15.09
CA LYS A 11 31.93 22.23 13.63
C LYS A 11 31.38 21.02 12.86
N ASN A 12 31.09 19.87 13.48
CA ASN A 12 30.65 18.67 12.77
C ASN A 12 29.43 17.98 13.41
N GLN A 13 28.32 18.71 13.64
CA GLN A 13 27.05 18.06 13.97
C GLN A 13 26.18 17.97 12.72
N CYS A 14 25.98 16.75 12.19
CA CYS A 14 25.01 16.45 11.14
C CYS A 14 23.58 16.68 11.69
N ARG A 15 23.15 17.93 11.65
CA ARG A 15 21.82 18.39 12.05
C ARG A 15 20.86 18.29 10.87
N PRO A 16 19.56 17.99 11.12
CA PRO A 16 18.54 18.15 10.09
C PRO A 16 18.56 19.58 9.54
N PRO A 17 18.45 19.77 8.20
CA PRO A 17 18.36 21.10 7.62
C PRO A 17 17.23 21.93 8.27
N GLY A 18 17.51 23.19 8.62
CA GLY A 18 16.55 24.09 9.27
C GLY A 18 16.53 24.02 10.80
N SER A 19 17.35 23.16 11.42
CA SER A 19 17.48 23.05 12.89
C SER A 19 18.72 23.74 13.46
N GLU A 20 19.42 24.55 12.66
CA GLU A 20 20.69 25.18 13.02
C GLU A 20 20.56 26.08 14.26
N ALA A 21 19.40 26.75 14.41
CA ALA A 21 19.10 27.62 15.54
C ALA A 21 18.75 26.87 16.84
N LEU A 22 18.51 25.56 16.79
CA LEU A 22 18.05 24.78 17.94
C LEU A 22 19.23 24.17 18.74
N PRO A 23 19.13 24.08 20.08
CA PRO A 23 20.04 23.28 20.88
C PRO A 23 19.96 21.80 20.50
N GLN A 24 21.10 21.11 20.35
CA GLN A 24 21.11 19.72 19.87
C GLN A 24 20.23 18.77 20.71
N GLY A 25 20.13 19.01 22.03
CA GLY A 25 19.37 18.15 22.95
C GLY A 25 17.85 18.18 22.78
N ILE A 26 17.28 19.20 22.10
CA ILE A 26 15.83 19.28 21.86
C ILE A 26 15.45 18.81 20.45
N VAL A 27 16.43 18.55 19.56
CA VAL A 27 16.16 18.19 18.17
C VAL A 27 15.74 16.72 18.09
N VAL A 28 14.47 16.51 17.73
CA VAL A 28 13.92 15.19 17.42
C VAL A 28 13.84 15.04 15.89
N LYS A 29 14.59 14.08 15.33
CA LYS A 29 14.72 13.92 13.87
C LYS A 29 13.56 13.19 13.20
N THR A 30 12.85 12.36 13.96
CA THR A 30 11.84 11.41 13.45
C THR A 30 10.60 11.45 14.33
N SER A 31 9.44 11.18 13.74
CA SER A 31 8.18 11.04 14.47
C SER A 31 7.72 9.59 14.52
N ASN A 32 6.46 9.35 14.89
CA ASN A 32 5.74 8.07 14.79
C ASN A 32 4.22 8.33 14.77
N LEU A 33 3.44 7.27 14.61
CA LEU A 33 1.97 7.33 14.55
C LEU A 33 1.30 7.02 15.89
N GLN A 34 2.03 7.00 17.01
CA GLN A 34 1.44 6.71 18.32
C GLN A 34 0.60 7.89 18.80
N MET A 35 -0.68 7.64 19.07
CA MET A 35 -1.59 8.62 19.66
C MET A 35 -1.18 8.90 21.11
N GLN A 36 -1.06 10.18 21.46
CA GLN A 36 -0.72 10.62 22.83
C GLN A 36 -1.99 11.13 23.53
N PRO A 37 -2.22 10.76 24.80
CA PRO A 37 -3.34 11.29 25.57
C PRO A 37 -3.19 12.80 25.79
N LEU A 38 -4.32 13.52 25.84
CA LEU A 38 -4.33 14.97 26.09
C LEU A 38 -3.94 15.32 27.54
N TRP A 39 -4.18 14.41 28.48
CA TRP A 39 -3.87 14.57 29.90
C TRP A 39 -3.62 13.19 30.56
N SER A 40 -2.78 13.17 31.59
CA SER A 40 -2.37 12.00 32.39
C SER A 40 -1.31 11.07 31.80
N ASP A 41 -0.25 10.84 32.58
CA ASP A 41 0.79 9.82 32.37
C ASP A 41 0.34 8.40 32.80
N SER A 42 -0.92 8.24 33.24
CA SER A 42 -1.38 7.03 33.94
C SER A 42 -1.65 5.82 33.05
N VAL A 43 -1.63 5.96 31.72
CA VAL A 43 -1.59 4.79 30.85
C VAL A 43 -0.13 4.39 30.76
N LYS A 44 0.27 3.36 31.52
CA LYS A 44 1.54 2.67 31.28
C LYS A 44 1.56 2.28 29.81
N ASN A 45 2.24 3.07 29.00
CA ASN A 45 2.47 2.76 27.61
C ASN A 45 3.07 1.36 27.58
N VAL A 46 2.35 0.43 26.97
CA VAL A 46 2.93 -0.85 26.54
C VAL A 46 4.22 -0.48 25.81
N ASN A 47 5.35 -0.98 26.30
CA ASN A 47 6.69 -0.47 26.02
C ASN A 47 6.83 0.14 24.61
N PRO A 48 7.28 1.40 24.49
CA PRO A 48 7.54 2.05 23.19
C PRO A 48 8.67 1.40 22.37
N GLU A 49 9.20 0.26 22.82
CA GLU A 49 10.33 -0.48 22.24
C GLU A 49 9.92 -1.65 21.33
N THR A 50 8.66 -2.13 21.35
CA THR A 50 8.28 -3.18 20.40
C THR A 50 8.18 -2.58 19.01
N SER A 51 9.01 -3.10 18.08
CA SER A 51 8.99 -2.70 16.67
C SER A 51 7.68 -3.17 16.02
N SER A 52 6.62 -2.39 16.19
CA SER A 52 5.32 -2.65 15.55
C SER A 52 5.44 -2.59 14.04
N ASN A 53 4.48 -3.16 13.34
CA ASN A 53 4.30 -3.05 11.91
C ASN A 53 3.18 -2.05 11.59
N LEU A 54 3.08 -1.64 10.33
CA LEU A 54 2.04 -0.71 9.86
C LEU A 54 1.18 -1.39 8.80
N LEU A 55 -0.14 -1.35 8.99
CA LEU A 55 -1.12 -1.63 7.96
C LEU A 55 -1.74 -0.31 7.49
N ALA A 56 -1.51 0.03 6.22
CA ALA A 56 -2.12 1.16 5.55
C ALA A 56 -3.01 0.64 4.41
N ILE A 57 -4.29 0.99 4.43
CA ILE A 57 -5.28 0.51 3.44
C ILE A 57 -6.02 1.69 2.84
N ALA A 58 -6.14 1.73 1.51
CA ALA A 58 -7.10 2.62 0.85
C ALA A 58 -8.52 2.06 1.02
N VAL A 59 -9.46 2.85 1.52
CA VAL A 59 -10.78 2.35 1.89
C VAL A 59 -11.90 3.24 1.37
N GLY A 60 -13.01 2.57 1.05
CA GLY A 60 -14.31 3.18 0.90
C GLY A 60 -15.38 2.35 1.61
N ILE A 61 -16.48 3.01 1.95
CA ILE A 61 -17.52 2.48 2.82
C ILE A 61 -18.18 1.22 2.25
N LYS A 62 -18.23 1.09 0.93
CA LYS A 62 -18.83 -0.05 0.22
C LYS A 62 -18.08 -1.37 0.44
N GLN A 63 -16.83 -1.31 0.89
CA GLN A 63 -15.96 -2.47 1.15
C GLN A 63 -15.66 -2.62 2.65
N LYS A 64 -16.38 -1.89 3.52
CA LYS A 64 -16.14 -1.81 4.97
C LYS A 64 -16.10 -3.19 5.64
N GLU A 65 -16.96 -4.12 5.25
CA GLU A 65 -17.02 -5.48 5.79
C GLU A 65 -15.80 -6.32 5.40
N ILE A 66 -15.27 -6.14 4.18
CA ILE A 66 -14.05 -6.81 3.73
C ILE A 66 -12.87 -6.26 4.53
N VAL A 67 -12.79 -4.94 4.68
CA VAL A 67 -11.73 -4.29 5.47
C VAL A 67 -11.78 -4.73 6.94
N ASP A 68 -12.96 -4.94 7.53
CA ASP A 68 -13.09 -5.51 8.87
C ASP A 68 -12.46 -6.91 8.96
N GLN A 69 -12.69 -7.78 7.97
CA GLN A 69 -12.02 -9.08 7.93
C GLN A 69 -10.50 -8.95 7.82
N ILE A 70 -10.01 -7.98 7.03
CA ILE A 70 -8.58 -7.68 6.93
C ILE A 70 -8.04 -7.25 8.29
N VAL A 71 -8.57 -6.17 8.88
CA VAL A 71 -8.07 -5.58 10.12
C VAL A 71 -8.09 -6.58 11.28
N LYS A 72 -9.11 -7.44 11.37
CA LYS A 72 -9.18 -8.51 12.39
C LYS A 72 -8.02 -9.52 12.32
N LYS A 73 -7.32 -9.65 11.18
CA LYS A 73 -6.11 -10.48 11.07
C LYS A 73 -4.88 -9.84 11.70
N PHE A 74 -4.88 -8.53 11.95
CA PHE A 74 -3.72 -7.77 12.42
C PHE A 74 -3.91 -7.35 13.89
N PRO A 75 -3.21 -8.01 14.85
CA PRO A 75 -3.38 -7.71 16.27
C PRO A 75 -2.90 -6.30 16.63
N VAL A 76 -3.69 -5.58 17.41
CA VAL A 76 -3.41 -4.18 17.80
C VAL A 76 -2.15 -4.02 18.65
N SER A 77 -1.67 -5.08 19.30
CA SER A 77 -0.38 -5.06 20.01
C SER A 77 0.82 -4.93 19.07
N ASP A 78 0.68 -5.44 17.85
CA ASP A 78 1.79 -5.65 16.91
C ASP A 78 1.68 -4.74 15.68
N TYR A 79 0.50 -4.16 15.43
CA TYR A 79 0.19 -3.36 14.25
C TYR A 79 -0.48 -2.03 14.60
N VAL A 80 -0.02 -0.97 13.94
CA VAL A 80 -0.79 0.26 13.78
C VAL A 80 -1.59 0.16 12.50
N VAL A 81 -2.87 0.54 12.54
CA VAL A 81 -3.76 0.54 11.39
C VAL A 81 -4.04 1.98 10.97
N MET A 82 -3.88 2.26 9.68
CA MET A 82 -4.16 3.55 9.07
C MET A 82 -5.07 3.34 7.85
N LEU A 83 -6.20 4.03 7.84
CA LEU A 83 -7.21 3.97 6.79
C LEU A 83 -7.16 5.24 5.95
N PHE A 84 -7.03 5.10 4.64
CA PHE A 84 -7.06 6.17 3.67
C PHE A 84 -8.43 6.25 3.00
N HIS A 85 -9.30 7.10 3.53
CA HIS A 85 -10.69 7.25 3.08
C HIS A 85 -10.72 8.09 1.81
N TYR A 86 -10.86 7.43 0.66
CA TYR A 86 -10.96 8.11 -0.64
C TYR A 86 -12.37 8.63 -0.94
N ASP A 87 -13.37 8.21 -0.16
CA ASP A 87 -14.79 8.58 -0.33
C ASP A 87 -15.25 9.68 0.64
N GLY A 88 -14.43 10.02 1.64
CA GLY A 88 -14.78 11.04 2.64
C GLY A 88 -15.51 10.51 3.87
N ILE A 89 -15.92 9.24 3.89
CA ILE A 89 -16.86 8.71 4.89
C ILE A 89 -16.08 8.08 6.05
N VAL A 90 -15.96 8.80 7.16
CA VAL A 90 -15.20 8.35 8.35
C VAL A 90 -16.11 7.87 9.46
N ASP A 91 -17.20 8.59 9.77
CA ASP A 91 -18.02 8.33 10.96
C ASP A 91 -18.71 6.97 10.94
N GLU A 92 -19.10 6.47 9.77
CA GLU A 92 -19.75 5.16 9.64
C GLU A 92 -18.81 4.02 10.02
N TRP A 93 -17.48 4.21 10.03
CA TRP A 93 -16.55 3.18 10.47
C TRP A 93 -16.57 2.93 11.98
N LYS A 94 -17.22 3.79 12.77
CA LYS A 94 -17.33 3.66 14.23
C LYS A 94 -18.13 2.45 14.70
N ASP A 95 -18.84 1.77 13.78
CA ASP A 95 -19.52 0.51 14.08
C ASP A 95 -18.56 -0.62 14.50
N PHE A 96 -17.26 -0.48 14.20
CA PHE A 96 -16.26 -1.46 14.58
C PHE A 96 -15.44 -1.02 15.79
N GLU A 97 -15.32 -1.90 16.79
CA GLU A 97 -14.59 -1.64 18.04
C GLU A 97 -13.10 -1.30 17.85
N TRP A 98 -12.50 -1.73 16.75
CA TRP A 98 -11.10 -1.42 16.43
C TRP A 98 -10.92 -0.03 15.80
N SER A 99 -12.00 0.59 15.32
CA SER A 99 -11.97 1.85 14.56
C SER A 99 -11.39 3.01 15.38
N ASP A 100 -11.77 3.14 16.65
CA ASP A 100 -11.25 4.18 17.55
C ASP A 100 -9.73 4.09 17.82
N ARG A 101 -9.12 2.95 17.46
CA ARG A 101 -7.66 2.71 17.60
C ARG A 101 -6.92 2.86 16.27
N ALA A 102 -7.65 2.96 15.15
CA ALA A 102 -7.09 3.19 13.84
C ALA A 102 -6.89 4.69 13.58
N ILE A 103 -5.99 5.02 12.66
CA ILE A 103 -5.77 6.39 12.20
C ILE A 103 -6.55 6.59 10.91
N HIS A 104 -7.49 7.52 10.91
CA HIS A 104 -8.31 7.84 9.76
C HIS A 104 -7.75 9.08 9.06
N VAL A 105 -7.39 8.94 7.79
CA VAL A 105 -6.99 10.06 6.93
C VAL A 105 -7.97 10.12 5.77
N SER A 106 -8.65 11.25 5.60
CA SER A 106 -9.71 11.41 4.60
C SER A 106 -9.36 12.48 3.59
N ALA A 107 -9.38 12.11 2.31
CA ALA A 107 -9.22 13.02 1.19
C ALA A 107 -9.97 12.46 -0.03
N VAL A 108 -11.07 13.11 -0.38
CA VAL A 108 -11.99 12.62 -1.41
C VAL A 108 -11.31 12.54 -2.78
N ASN A 109 -11.60 11.47 -3.52
CA ASN A 109 -11.10 11.20 -4.87
C ASN A 109 -9.56 11.15 -4.97
N GLN A 110 -8.87 10.74 -3.89
CA GLN A 110 -7.43 10.50 -3.90
C GLN A 110 -7.11 9.01 -3.90
N THR A 111 -6.04 8.64 -4.60
CA THR A 111 -5.58 7.25 -4.73
C THR A 111 -4.73 6.82 -3.53
N LYS A 112 -4.58 5.50 -3.33
CA LYS A 112 -3.68 4.90 -2.33
C LYS A 112 -2.29 5.53 -2.30
N TRP A 113 -1.69 5.74 -3.47
CA TRP A 113 -0.33 6.27 -3.59
C TRP A 113 -0.24 7.78 -3.34
N TRP A 114 -1.32 8.53 -3.58
CA TRP A 114 -1.40 9.93 -3.16
C TRP A 114 -1.29 10.07 -1.65
N PHE A 115 -2.06 9.25 -0.91
CA PHE A 115 -2.01 9.21 0.55
C PHE A 115 -0.64 8.74 1.04
N ALA A 116 -0.14 7.64 0.50
CA ALA A 116 1.15 7.08 0.91
C ALA A 116 2.30 8.09 0.75
N LYS A 117 2.32 8.87 -0.35
CA LYS A 117 3.32 9.93 -0.57
C LYS A 117 3.29 11.01 0.52
N ARG A 118 2.11 11.34 1.05
CA ARG A 118 1.90 12.48 1.95
C ARG A 118 1.94 12.12 3.43
N PHE A 119 1.44 10.94 3.78
CA PHE A 119 1.24 10.55 5.19
C PHE A 119 2.19 9.45 5.66
N LEU A 120 2.87 8.74 4.75
CA LEU A 120 3.84 7.69 5.08
C LEU A 120 5.28 8.14 4.84
N HIS A 121 5.63 9.36 5.26
CA HIS A 121 7.00 9.85 5.13
C HIS A 121 7.99 8.95 5.90
N PRO A 122 9.19 8.62 5.36
CA PRO A 122 10.10 7.67 5.99
C PRO A 122 10.52 8.04 7.42
N ASP A 123 10.63 9.33 7.71
CA ASP A 123 10.97 9.81 9.06
C ASP A 123 9.78 9.78 10.03
N ILE A 124 8.54 9.74 9.52
CA ILE A 124 7.34 9.51 10.34
C ILE A 124 7.21 8.02 10.67
N ILE A 125 7.41 7.15 9.68
CA ILE A 125 7.19 5.71 9.88
C ILE A 125 8.47 4.93 10.20
N SER A 126 9.54 5.63 10.57
CA SER A 126 10.87 5.06 10.84
C SER A 126 10.92 4.02 11.97
N LYS A 127 9.87 3.92 12.80
CA LYS A 127 9.79 2.91 13.86
C LYS A 127 9.16 1.58 13.41
N TYR A 128 8.47 1.54 12.27
CA TYR A 128 7.75 0.35 11.82
C TYR A 128 8.65 -0.58 11.03
N LYS A 129 8.65 -1.88 11.34
CA LYS A 129 9.54 -2.86 10.70
C LYS A 129 9.09 -3.18 9.27
N TYR A 130 7.80 -3.48 9.13
CA TYR A 130 7.14 -3.72 7.84
C TYR A 130 5.94 -2.82 7.64
N ILE A 131 5.72 -2.43 6.38
CA ILE A 131 4.65 -1.56 5.92
C ILE A 131 3.83 -2.35 4.90
N PHE A 132 2.61 -2.71 5.29
CA PHE A 132 1.59 -3.29 4.42
C PHE A 132 0.83 -2.11 3.79
N LEU A 133 0.87 -1.98 2.46
CA LEU A 133 0.18 -0.91 1.73
C LEU A 133 -0.83 -1.52 0.77
N TRP A 134 -2.01 -1.84 1.29
CA TRP A 134 -2.96 -2.73 0.63
C TRP A 134 -4.18 -2.00 0.07
N ASP A 135 -4.81 -2.62 -0.93
CA ASP A 135 -6.17 -2.31 -1.36
C ASP A 135 -7.19 -3.02 -0.46
N GLU A 136 -8.43 -2.56 -0.50
CA GLU A 136 -9.55 -2.97 0.35
C GLU A 136 -10.31 -4.22 -0.14
N ASP A 137 -10.06 -4.68 -1.36
CA ASP A 137 -10.81 -5.75 -2.02
C ASP A 137 -10.11 -7.13 -1.94
N LEU A 138 -9.50 -7.39 -0.77
CA LEU A 138 -8.70 -8.57 -0.48
C LEU A 138 -9.38 -9.55 0.47
N GLY A 139 -9.62 -10.78 0.01
CA GLY A 139 -10.03 -11.90 0.84
C GLY A 139 -8.84 -12.53 1.59
N VAL A 140 -8.88 -12.54 2.92
CA VAL A 140 -7.74 -12.90 3.79
C VAL A 140 -7.92 -14.20 4.56
N ASP A 141 -8.84 -15.09 4.15
CA ASP A 141 -9.14 -16.34 4.86
C ASP A 141 -7.88 -17.19 5.10
N ASN A 142 -7.01 -17.27 4.09
CA ASN A 142 -5.79 -18.09 4.08
C ASN A 142 -4.52 -17.30 4.40
N PHE A 143 -4.68 -16.13 5.03
CA PHE A 143 -3.59 -15.24 5.38
C PHE A 143 -3.48 -15.08 6.90
N ASP A 144 -2.24 -15.18 7.38
CA ASP A 144 -1.79 -14.90 8.74
C ASP A 144 -0.54 -14.01 8.65
N PRO A 145 -0.59 -12.76 9.15
CA PRO A 145 0.51 -11.81 8.99
C PRO A 145 1.77 -12.20 9.77
N LYS A 146 1.65 -12.95 10.87
CA LYS A 146 2.81 -13.42 11.66
C LYS A 146 3.54 -14.52 10.90
N GLN A 147 2.81 -15.48 10.33
CA GLN A 147 3.40 -16.52 9.49
C GLN A 147 3.99 -15.94 8.20
N TYR A 148 3.32 -14.94 7.61
CA TYR A 148 3.81 -14.22 6.45
C TYR A 148 5.15 -13.54 6.73
N LEU A 149 5.23 -12.73 7.79
CA LEU A 149 6.47 -12.03 8.15
C LEU A 149 7.60 -12.99 8.54
N SER A 150 7.29 -14.13 9.15
CA SER A 150 8.30 -15.17 9.43
C SER A 150 9.00 -15.65 8.15
N ILE A 151 8.26 -15.82 7.05
CA ILE A 151 8.83 -16.19 5.75
C ILE A 151 9.60 -15.01 5.14
N VAL A 152 9.01 -13.81 5.14
CA VAL A 152 9.65 -12.59 4.61
C VAL A 152 11.00 -12.34 5.28
N GLU A 153 11.06 -12.45 6.60
CA GLU A 153 12.29 -12.28 7.39
C GLU A 153 13.29 -13.42 7.13
N GLY A 154 12.84 -14.68 7.17
CA GLY A 154 13.71 -15.83 6.94
C GLY A 154 14.33 -15.87 5.54
N GLU A 155 13.63 -15.30 4.56
CA GLU A 155 14.04 -15.28 3.15
C GLU A 155 14.70 -13.97 2.71
N GLY A 156 14.88 -13.02 3.63
CA GLY A 156 15.49 -11.71 3.36
C GLY A 156 14.72 -10.91 2.31
N LEU A 157 13.39 -11.01 2.29
CA LEU A 157 12.56 -10.24 1.38
C LEU A 157 12.37 -8.82 1.92
N GLU A 158 12.77 -7.85 1.12
CA GLU A 158 12.67 -6.42 1.41
C GLU A 158 11.41 -5.81 0.79
N ILE A 159 10.94 -6.40 -0.32
CA ILE A 159 9.67 -6.09 -0.97
C ILE A 159 8.97 -7.40 -1.27
N SER A 160 7.75 -7.55 -0.80
CA SER A 160 7.01 -8.80 -0.96
C SER A 160 5.53 -8.58 -1.12
N GLN A 161 4.79 -9.62 -1.45
CA GLN A 161 3.33 -9.64 -1.36
C GLN A 161 2.84 -11.07 -1.06
N PRO A 162 1.65 -11.26 -0.49
CA PRO A 162 1.00 -12.57 -0.48
C PRO A 162 0.71 -13.02 -1.92
N ALA A 163 0.73 -14.33 -2.16
CA ALA A 163 0.30 -14.87 -3.44
C ALA A 163 -1.21 -14.70 -3.63
N LEU A 164 -1.66 -14.70 -4.88
CA LEU A 164 -3.08 -14.70 -5.24
C LEU A 164 -3.57 -16.12 -5.52
N ASP A 165 -4.74 -16.48 -4.98
CA ASP A 165 -5.40 -17.74 -5.36
C ASP A 165 -5.72 -17.72 -6.86
N PRO A 166 -5.16 -18.63 -7.68
CA PRO A 166 -5.29 -18.55 -9.14
C PRO A 166 -6.68 -18.93 -9.67
N VAL A 167 -7.55 -19.49 -8.83
CA VAL A 167 -8.90 -19.90 -9.21
C VAL A 167 -9.93 -18.86 -8.78
N LYS A 168 -9.73 -18.27 -7.60
CA LYS A 168 -10.70 -17.33 -7.00
C LYS A 168 -10.40 -15.87 -7.30
N SER A 169 -9.16 -15.54 -7.64
CA SER A 169 -8.72 -14.15 -7.79
C SER A 169 -8.81 -13.66 -9.23
N GLU A 170 -9.02 -12.35 -9.40
CA GLU A 170 -8.66 -11.67 -10.64
C GLU A 170 -7.14 -11.52 -10.70
N VAL A 171 -6.47 -12.46 -11.40
CA VAL A 171 -5.01 -12.45 -11.55
C VAL A 171 -4.62 -11.71 -12.84
N HIS A 172 -4.09 -10.50 -12.69
CA HIS A 172 -3.58 -9.71 -13.82
C HIS A 172 -2.18 -10.12 -14.26
N HIS A 173 -1.31 -10.48 -13.31
CA HIS A 173 0.10 -10.77 -13.56
C HIS A 173 0.45 -12.20 -13.11
N PRO A 174 0.83 -13.13 -14.03
CA PRO A 174 1.00 -14.54 -13.67
C PRO A 174 2.06 -14.84 -12.60
N ILE A 175 3.00 -13.92 -12.35
CA ILE A 175 3.98 -14.05 -11.26
C ILE A 175 3.36 -13.89 -9.88
N THR A 176 2.17 -13.30 -9.74
CA THR A 176 1.50 -13.16 -8.44
C THR A 176 0.71 -14.41 -8.05
N ALA A 177 0.46 -15.30 -9.01
CA ALA A 177 -0.33 -16.51 -8.81
C ALA A 177 0.36 -17.50 -7.87
N ARG A 178 -0.41 -18.03 -6.92
CA ARG A 178 0.06 -19.00 -5.94
C ARG A 178 0.55 -20.31 -6.56
N ARG A 179 1.67 -20.80 -6.03
CA ARG A 179 2.21 -22.14 -6.27
C ARG A 179 1.93 -23.06 -5.09
N LYS A 180 1.10 -24.08 -5.29
CA LYS A 180 0.60 -24.97 -4.22
C LYS A 180 1.71 -25.66 -3.40
N ASN A 181 2.83 -26.03 -4.02
CA ASN A 181 3.92 -26.81 -3.39
C ASN A 181 5.16 -25.96 -3.09
N SER A 182 4.95 -24.67 -2.83
CA SER A 182 6.01 -23.69 -2.62
C SER A 182 5.70 -22.89 -1.36
N LYS A 183 6.74 -22.42 -0.66
CA LYS A 183 6.58 -21.46 0.44
C LYS A 183 6.54 -20.02 -0.08
N PHE A 184 7.33 -19.74 -1.10
CA PHE A 184 7.44 -18.46 -1.77
C PHE A 184 8.11 -18.67 -3.14
N HIS A 185 7.99 -17.70 -4.03
CA HIS A 185 8.75 -17.68 -5.27
C HIS A 185 9.12 -16.26 -5.68
N ARG A 186 10.14 -16.14 -6.52
CA ARG A 186 10.67 -14.84 -6.98
C ARG A 186 10.60 -14.66 -8.49
N ARG A 187 10.34 -15.75 -9.24
CA ARG A 187 10.38 -15.80 -10.71
C ARG A 187 9.16 -16.50 -11.25
N MET A 188 8.64 -16.09 -12.41
CA MET A 188 7.71 -16.86 -13.24
C MET A 188 8.34 -17.37 -14.54
N TYR A 189 7.70 -18.38 -15.13
CA TYR A 189 8.04 -18.90 -16.46
C TYR A 189 6.86 -18.70 -17.40
N LYS A 190 7.11 -18.12 -18.56
CA LYS A 190 6.11 -17.83 -19.59
C LYS A 190 6.73 -18.08 -20.96
N PHE A 191 6.29 -19.15 -21.61
CA PHE A 191 6.84 -19.60 -22.90
C PHE A 191 5.99 -19.21 -24.12
N LYS A 192 4.78 -18.65 -23.91
CA LYS A 192 3.82 -18.30 -24.97
C LYS A 192 3.37 -16.85 -24.86
N GLY A 193 3.07 -16.21 -25.99
CA GLY A 193 2.63 -14.81 -26.09
C GLY A 193 3.76 -13.78 -26.07
N HIS A 194 3.41 -12.49 -26.06
CA HIS A 194 4.38 -11.40 -25.93
C HIS A 194 5.01 -11.38 -24.52
N GLY A 195 6.31 -11.10 -24.45
CA GLY A 195 7.11 -11.08 -23.22
C GLY A 195 7.38 -12.50 -22.69
N ARG A 196 8.47 -13.11 -23.15
CA ARG A 196 8.92 -14.45 -22.70
C ARG A 196 9.65 -14.32 -21.36
N CYS A 197 9.33 -15.21 -20.43
CA CYS A 197 10.08 -15.37 -19.19
C CYS A 197 10.68 -16.77 -19.13
N ASP A 198 12.00 -16.85 -19.18
CA ASP A 198 12.77 -18.08 -19.10
C ASP A 198 13.85 -17.99 -18.01
N SER A 199 14.82 -18.90 -18.03
CA SER A 199 15.90 -18.93 -17.04
C SER A 199 16.87 -17.75 -17.19
N GLN A 200 16.95 -17.12 -18.35
CA GLN A 200 17.87 -16.01 -18.63
C GLN A 200 17.26 -14.65 -18.27
N SER A 201 15.93 -14.56 -18.12
CA SER A 201 15.29 -13.29 -17.79
C SER A 201 15.73 -12.78 -16.40
N THR A 202 16.26 -11.56 -16.32
CA THR A 202 16.77 -10.96 -15.06
C THR A 202 15.95 -9.75 -14.58
N ALA A 203 14.97 -9.32 -15.38
CA ALA A 203 14.17 -8.14 -15.11
C ALA A 203 12.69 -8.46 -14.78
N PRO A 204 11.99 -7.50 -14.14
CA PRO A 204 10.54 -7.50 -14.06
C PRO A 204 9.85 -7.58 -15.43
N PRO A 205 8.65 -8.18 -15.52
CA PRO A 205 7.92 -8.85 -14.45
C PRO A 205 8.34 -10.32 -14.28
N CYS A 206 9.41 -10.79 -14.94
CA CYS A 206 9.78 -12.21 -14.93
C CYS A 206 10.39 -12.67 -13.61
N ILE A 207 11.14 -11.80 -12.93
CA ILE A 207 11.79 -12.09 -11.65
C ILE A 207 11.87 -10.83 -10.79
N GLY A 208 11.78 -10.99 -9.48
CA GLY A 208 11.98 -9.93 -8.50
C GLY A 208 10.95 -8.82 -8.63
N TRP A 209 9.68 -9.19 -8.78
CA TRP A 209 8.56 -8.29 -9.02
C TRP A 209 7.35 -8.70 -8.17
N VAL A 210 6.61 -7.69 -7.72
CA VAL A 210 5.33 -7.81 -7.03
C VAL A 210 4.38 -6.75 -7.60
N GLU A 211 3.09 -6.99 -7.47
CA GLU A 211 2.05 -6.07 -7.92
C GLU A 211 1.79 -5.00 -6.86
N MET A 212 1.14 -3.91 -7.27
CA MET A 212 0.90 -2.75 -6.41
C MET A 212 -0.33 -2.87 -5.52
N MET A 213 -1.11 -3.96 -5.63
CA MET A 213 -2.36 -4.15 -4.88
C MET A 213 -2.15 -4.51 -3.41
N ALA A 214 -1.27 -5.47 -3.11
CA ALA A 214 -0.99 -5.96 -1.76
C ALA A 214 0.50 -5.95 -1.38
N PRO A 215 1.31 -4.93 -1.75
CA PRO A 215 2.72 -4.91 -1.44
C PRO A 215 2.97 -4.76 0.07
N VAL A 216 4.06 -5.36 0.50
CA VAL A 216 4.64 -5.24 1.83
C VAL A 216 6.09 -4.83 1.66
N PHE A 217 6.48 -3.76 2.33
CA PHE A 217 7.82 -3.21 2.28
C PHE A 217 8.48 -3.33 3.65
N SER A 218 9.76 -3.68 3.68
CA SER A 218 10.58 -3.38 4.85
C SER A 218 10.69 -1.86 5.03
N ARG A 219 11.04 -1.43 6.24
CA ARG A 219 11.37 -0.03 6.53
C ARG A 219 12.40 0.56 5.55
N ALA A 220 13.45 -0.21 5.24
CA ALA A 220 14.55 0.25 4.41
C ALA A 220 14.11 0.38 2.94
N ALA A 221 13.38 -0.61 2.43
CA ALA A 221 12.80 -0.56 1.09
C ALA A 221 11.81 0.60 0.96
N TRP A 222 10.91 0.79 1.93
CA TRP A 222 9.94 1.88 1.92
C TRP A 222 10.61 3.26 1.84
N ARG A 223 11.72 3.48 2.59
CA ARG A 223 12.45 4.75 2.52
C ARG A 223 12.86 5.09 1.08
N CYS A 224 13.35 4.10 0.33
CA CYS A 224 13.71 4.27 -1.08
C CYS A 224 12.46 4.47 -1.95
N VAL A 225 11.43 3.60 -1.81
CA VAL A 225 10.20 3.65 -2.61
C VAL A 225 9.49 4.99 -2.45
N TRP A 226 9.47 5.56 -1.24
CA TRP A 226 8.85 6.85 -0.98
C TRP A 226 9.44 7.98 -1.84
N TYR A 227 10.76 7.99 -2.05
CA TYR A 227 11.41 8.97 -2.93
C TYR A 227 11.12 8.71 -4.42
N MET A 228 10.81 7.47 -4.79
CA MET A 228 10.44 7.10 -6.15
C MET A 228 9.02 7.57 -6.52
N ILE A 229 8.09 7.57 -5.56
CA ILE A 229 6.71 8.04 -5.77
C ILE A 229 6.70 9.53 -6.14
N GLN A 230 6.09 9.86 -7.28
CA GLN A 230 5.97 11.21 -7.81
C GLN A 230 4.76 11.94 -7.20
N ASN A 231 4.86 13.26 -7.01
CA ASN A 231 3.78 14.04 -6.38
C ASN A 231 2.53 14.18 -7.26
N ASP A 232 2.72 14.17 -8.58
CA ASP A 232 1.70 14.42 -9.61
C ASP A 232 1.22 13.16 -10.33
N LEU A 233 1.91 12.02 -10.18
CA LEU A 233 1.50 10.73 -10.76
C LEU A 233 0.88 9.84 -9.68
N ILE A 234 -0.40 10.08 -9.42
CA ILE A 234 -1.09 9.58 -8.24
C ILE A 234 -1.55 8.12 -8.37
N HIS A 235 -1.72 7.58 -9.57
CA HIS A 235 -2.10 6.18 -9.77
C HIS A 235 -0.90 5.24 -9.60
N ALA A 236 0.31 5.78 -9.78
CA ALA A 236 1.60 5.10 -9.64
C ALA A 236 1.80 3.86 -10.54
N TRP A 237 0.99 3.68 -11.59
CA TRP A 237 1.20 2.60 -12.56
C TRP A 237 2.61 2.69 -13.18
N GLY A 238 3.27 1.54 -13.31
CA GLY A 238 4.65 1.44 -13.77
C GLY A 238 5.71 1.59 -12.68
N LEU A 239 5.34 2.02 -11.47
CA LEU A 239 6.25 2.07 -10.32
C LEU A 239 6.71 0.65 -9.94
N ASP A 240 5.80 -0.33 -9.98
CA ASP A 240 6.06 -1.76 -9.79
C ASP A 240 7.22 -2.32 -10.61
N MET A 241 7.38 -1.85 -11.85
CA MET A 241 8.49 -2.24 -12.72
C MET A 241 9.86 -1.76 -12.18
N GLN A 242 9.87 -0.73 -11.33
CA GLN A 242 11.09 -0.14 -10.76
C GLN A 242 11.26 -0.40 -9.26
N LEU A 243 10.25 -0.94 -8.54
CA LEU A 243 10.35 -1.23 -7.11
C LEU A 243 11.59 -2.06 -6.74
N GLY A 244 12.03 -2.97 -7.63
CA GLY A 244 13.23 -3.77 -7.43
C GLY A 244 14.53 -2.98 -7.20
N TYR A 245 14.61 -1.71 -7.64
CA TYR A 245 15.75 -0.84 -7.32
C TYR A 245 15.83 -0.50 -5.82
N CYS A 246 14.71 -0.61 -5.11
CA CYS A 246 14.61 -0.35 -3.67
C CYS A 246 14.74 -1.63 -2.81
N ALA A 247 15.09 -2.77 -3.40
CA ALA A 247 15.17 -4.06 -2.73
C ALA A 247 16.35 -4.23 -1.75
N GLN A 248 17.08 -3.14 -1.43
CA GLN A 248 18.24 -3.14 -0.53
C GLN A 248 19.28 -4.21 -0.86
N GLY A 249 19.49 -4.43 -2.17
CA GLY A 249 20.29 -5.54 -2.68
C GLY A 249 19.78 -6.00 -4.03
N ASN A 250 20.03 -7.27 -4.35
CA ASN A 250 19.63 -7.83 -5.64
C ASN A 250 18.12 -8.14 -5.65
N ARG A 251 17.34 -7.48 -6.52
CA ARG A 251 15.90 -7.72 -6.69
C ARG A 251 15.54 -9.20 -6.89
N MET A 252 16.41 -9.99 -7.54
CA MET A 252 16.17 -11.40 -7.80
C MET A 252 16.18 -12.27 -6.53
N LYS A 253 16.74 -11.75 -5.43
CA LYS A 253 16.81 -12.41 -4.12
C LYS A 253 15.89 -11.75 -3.09
N ASN A 254 15.78 -10.42 -3.13
CA ASN A 254 15.13 -9.66 -2.07
C ASN A 254 13.69 -9.25 -2.40
N VAL A 255 13.18 -9.59 -3.60
CA VAL A 255 11.79 -9.36 -3.98
C VAL A 255 11.09 -10.68 -4.29
N GLY A 256 9.90 -10.90 -3.72
CA GLY A 256 9.20 -12.18 -3.91
C GLY A 256 7.75 -12.24 -3.46
N VAL A 257 7.07 -13.30 -3.89
CA VAL A 257 5.68 -13.61 -3.60
C VAL A 257 5.62 -14.77 -2.61
N VAL A 258 4.87 -14.63 -1.51
CA VAL A 258 4.76 -15.65 -0.47
C VAL A 258 3.58 -16.58 -0.78
N ASP A 259 3.86 -17.82 -1.16
CA ASP A 259 2.86 -18.82 -1.60
C ASP A 259 2.10 -19.48 -0.45
N ALA A 260 2.77 -19.62 0.69
CA ALA A 260 2.19 -20.26 1.88
C ALA A 260 1.14 -19.38 2.57
N GLN A 261 1.16 -18.08 2.32
CA GLN A 261 0.26 -17.08 2.90
C GLN A 261 -0.34 -16.27 1.76
N TYR A 262 -1.56 -16.62 1.38
CA TYR A 262 -2.16 -16.15 0.14
C TYR A 262 -3.53 -15.53 0.38
N VAL A 263 -3.91 -14.64 -0.53
CA VAL A 263 -5.15 -13.87 -0.50
C VAL A 263 -5.96 -14.11 -1.77
N VAL A 264 -7.20 -13.65 -1.76
CA VAL A 264 -8.08 -13.60 -2.93
C VAL A 264 -8.24 -12.14 -3.35
N HIS A 265 -7.94 -11.82 -4.60
CA HIS A 265 -8.22 -10.49 -5.16
C HIS A 265 -9.60 -10.49 -5.79
N PHE A 266 -10.55 -9.73 -5.24
CA PHE A 266 -11.92 -9.73 -5.73
C PHE A 266 -12.12 -8.87 -7.00
N GLY A 267 -11.24 -7.91 -7.28
CA GLY A 267 -11.36 -7.04 -8.45
C GLY A 267 -12.54 -6.09 -8.36
N LEU A 268 -12.87 -5.62 -7.14
CA LEU A 268 -14.06 -4.81 -6.92
C LEU A 268 -13.84 -3.37 -7.44
N PRO A 269 -14.84 -2.76 -8.10
CA PRO A 269 -14.71 -1.38 -8.54
C PRO A 269 -14.79 -0.42 -7.35
N THR A 270 -13.71 0.31 -7.08
CA THR A 270 -13.60 1.18 -5.90
C THR A 270 -13.50 2.65 -6.29
N LEU A 271 -12.47 3.02 -7.07
CA LEU A 271 -12.26 4.39 -7.57
C LEU A 271 -12.91 4.64 -8.95
N GLY A 272 -13.60 5.77 -9.09
CA GLY A 272 -14.19 6.22 -10.36
C GLY A 272 -15.70 5.95 -10.53
N VAL A 273 -16.36 5.38 -9.52
CA VAL A 273 -17.83 5.23 -9.51
C VAL A 273 -18.43 6.36 -8.68
N THR A 274 -19.03 7.34 -9.33
CA THR A 274 -19.79 8.42 -8.68
C THR A 274 -21.27 8.10 -8.76
N GLU A 275 -21.91 7.86 -7.61
CA GLU A 275 -23.37 7.83 -7.54
C GLU A 275 -23.84 9.24 -7.17
N GLU A 276 -24.52 9.91 -8.09
CA GLU A 276 -25.29 11.10 -7.74
C GLU A 276 -26.52 10.64 -6.95
N ASN A 277 -26.50 10.90 -5.64
CA ASN A 277 -27.59 10.83 -4.67
C ASN A 277 -28.42 9.52 -4.61
N GLU A 278 -28.37 8.83 -3.46
CA GLU A 278 -29.58 8.59 -2.67
C GLU A 278 -29.23 8.13 -1.24
N LEU A 279 -29.06 9.12 -0.36
CA LEU A 279 -29.61 9.04 0.99
C LEU A 279 -31.13 8.88 0.82
N ASN A 280 -31.66 7.66 0.83
CA ASN A 280 -33.04 7.26 1.19
C ASN A 280 -33.43 5.93 0.53
N ALA A 281 -33.00 4.79 1.08
CA ALA A 281 -33.74 3.53 0.92
C ALA A 281 -33.30 2.49 1.97
N THR A 282 -33.52 2.82 3.25
CA THR A 282 -33.76 1.77 4.26
C THR A 282 -35.06 1.06 3.91
N GLU A 283 -35.01 -0.20 3.50
CA GLU A 283 -35.86 -1.27 4.04
C GLU A 283 -35.53 -2.62 3.39
N VAL A 284 -34.97 -3.50 4.22
CA VAL A 284 -34.88 -4.94 3.98
C VAL A 284 -36.30 -5.50 3.85
N LYS A 285 -36.65 -6.12 2.71
CA LYS A 285 -37.84 -6.98 2.61
C LYS A 285 -37.47 -8.40 2.16
N ILE A 286 -37.54 -9.28 3.15
CA ILE A 286 -37.50 -10.73 3.08
C ILE A 286 -38.69 -11.22 2.24
N THR A 287 -38.39 -12.09 1.27
CA THR A 287 -39.34 -12.74 0.36
C THR A 287 -40.28 -13.71 1.08
N GLN A 288 -41.60 -13.52 0.93
CA GLN A 288 -42.59 -14.60 0.90
C GLN A 288 -43.52 -14.41 -0.31
N ARG A 289 -43.81 -15.53 -0.99
CA ARG A 289 -44.60 -15.67 -2.22
C ARG A 289 -46.10 -15.60 -1.93
N GLU A 290 -46.87 -14.90 -2.78
CA GLU A 290 -48.21 -15.30 -3.23
C GLU A 290 -48.67 -14.47 -4.46
N GLN A 291 -49.60 -14.99 -5.25
CA GLN A 291 -49.86 -14.68 -6.68
C GLN A 291 -51.01 -13.67 -6.96
N LEU A 292 -50.76 -12.74 -7.91
CA LEU A 292 -51.65 -11.98 -8.83
C LEU A 292 -52.71 -10.96 -8.29
N PRO A 293 -53.20 -9.95 -9.09
CA PRO A 293 -52.95 -9.66 -10.53
C PRO A 293 -52.52 -8.19 -10.87
N LYS A 294 -52.23 -8.02 -12.18
CA LYS A 294 -51.73 -6.84 -12.92
C LYS A 294 -52.37 -5.48 -12.56
N SER A 295 -51.52 -4.49 -12.28
CA SER A 295 -51.81 -3.06 -12.50
C SER A 295 -50.55 -2.34 -12.99
N GLU A 296 -50.77 -1.25 -13.71
CA GLU A 296 -49.87 -0.54 -14.63
C GLU A 296 -48.53 -0.11 -13.98
N SER A 297 -47.43 -0.46 -14.63
CA SER A 297 -46.08 -0.06 -14.24
C SER A 297 -45.79 1.39 -14.69
N PRO A 298 -45.43 2.31 -13.79
CA PRO A 298 -44.69 3.52 -14.17
C PRO A 298 -43.30 3.12 -14.64
N ALA A 299 -42.78 3.82 -15.66
CA ALA A 299 -41.45 3.59 -16.21
C ALA A 299 -40.37 3.64 -15.10
N PRO A 300 -39.34 2.76 -15.12
CA PRO A 300 -38.22 2.90 -14.22
C PRO A 300 -37.44 4.16 -14.62
N SER A 301 -37.34 5.11 -13.71
CA SER A 301 -36.34 6.17 -13.78
C SER A 301 -34.97 5.51 -13.63
N GLU A 302 -34.31 5.25 -14.76
CA GLU A 302 -32.91 4.85 -14.77
C GLU A 302 -32.08 6.01 -14.19
N SER A 303 -31.70 5.89 -12.92
CA SER A 303 -30.65 6.73 -12.36
C SER A 303 -29.36 6.42 -13.12
N HIS A 304 -28.89 7.39 -13.91
CA HIS A 304 -27.66 7.25 -14.69
C HIS A 304 -26.46 7.22 -13.75
N LYS A 305 -26.01 6.01 -13.37
CA LYS A 305 -24.71 5.82 -12.73
C LYS A 305 -23.61 6.22 -13.71
N ILE A 306 -22.85 7.27 -13.41
CA ILE A 306 -21.69 7.65 -14.21
C ILE A 306 -20.51 6.79 -13.78
N ASP A 307 -20.08 5.90 -14.66
CA ASP A 307 -18.91 5.05 -14.49
C ASP A 307 -17.68 5.69 -15.13
N ASN A 308 -16.86 6.37 -14.33
CA ASN A 308 -15.63 7.02 -14.80
C ASN A 308 -14.42 6.06 -14.84
N ARG A 309 -14.60 4.75 -14.59
CA ARG A 309 -13.49 3.77 -14.61
C ARG A 309 -12.69 3.74 -15.91
N PRO A 310 -13.31 3.87 -17.11
CA PRO A 310 -12.54 3.95 -18.35
C PRO A 310 -11.59 5.15 -18.38
N GLU A 311 -12.03 6.30 -17.85
CA GLU A 311 -11.20 7.50 -17.79
C GLU A 311 -10.10 7.37 -16.73
N VAL A 312 -10.41 6.78 -15.56
CA VAL A 312 -9.39 6.44 -14.55
C VAL A 312 -8.32 5.53 -15.15
N ARG A 313 -8.70 4.45 -15.85
CA ARG A 313 -7.75 3.54 -16.50
C ARG A 313 -6.92 4.24 -17.57
N ARG A 314 -7.54 5.11 -18.38
CA ARG A 314 -6.84 5.91 -19.38
C ARG A 314 -5.82 6.83 -18.73
N GLN A 315 -6.21 7.53 -17.67
CA GLN A 315 -5.33 8.42 -16.93
C GLN A 315 -4.16 7.66 -16.27
N SER A 316 -4.43 6.50 -15.65
CA SER A 316 -3.39 5.62 -15.11
C SER A 316 -2.38 5.19 -16.18
N PHE A 317 -2.84 4.88 -17.39
CA PHE A 317 -1.95 4.53 -18.50
C PHE A 317 -1.10 5.74 -18.95
N ILE A 318 -1.67 6.95 -19.02
CA ILE A 318 -0.93 8.17 -19.35
C ILE A 318 0.15 8.45 -18.29
N GLU A 319 -0.18 8.32 -17.01
CA GLU A 319 0.78 8.48 -15.91
C GLU A 319 1.90 7.44 -15.97
N MET A 320 1.59 6.19 -16.30
CA MET A 320 2.57 5.13 -16.48
C MET A 320 3.60 5.47 -17.57
N GLN A 321 3.14 5.95 -18.73
CA GLN A 321 4.05 6.37 -19.81
C GLN A 321 4.89 7.58 -19.38
N THR A 322 4.29 8.50 -18.65
CA THR A 322 4.98 9.69 -18.11
C THR A 322 6.06 9.29 -17.12
N PHE A 323 5.77 8.40 -16.17
CA PHE A 323 6.73 7.87 -15.20
C PHE A 323 7.88 7.16 -15.91
N ARG A 324 7.57 6.28 -16.86
CA ARG A 324 8.59 5.57 -17.65
C ARG A 324 9.54 6.54 -18.36
N LYS A 325 9.01 7.56 -19.03
CA LYS A 325 9.83 8.59 -19.69
C LYS A 325 10.68 9.37 -18.70
N ARG A 326 10.13 9.73 -17.52
CA ARG A 326 10.91 10.41 -16.46
C ARG A 326 12.05 9.54 -15.96
N TRP A 327 11.79 8.25 -15.72
CA TRP A 327 12.82 7.30 -15.32
C TRP A 327 13.93 7.17 -16.37
N GLU A 328 13.55 6.93 -17.62
CA GLU A 328 14.51 6.79 -18.74
C GLU A 328 15.37 8.04 -18.92
N ASN A 329 14.77 9.24 -18.83
CA ASN A 329 15.51 10.50 -18.89
C ASN A 329 16.43 10.68 -17.68
N ALA A 330 15.94 10.46 -16.46
CA ALA A 330 16.75 10.61 -15.24
C ALA A 330 17.95 9.64 -15.23
N ALA A 331 17.74 8.39 -15.63
CA ALA A 331 18.80 7.39 -15.76
C ALA A 331 19.84 7.77 -16.82
N LYS A 332 19.42 8.45 -17.89
CA LYS A 332 20.33 8.91 -18.95
C LYS A 332 21.10 10.17 -18.57
N ASP A 333 20.45 11.10 -17.87
CA ASP A 333 21.00 12.43 -17.57
C ASP A 333 21.85 12.43 -16.28
N ASP A 334 21.72 11.41 -15.42
CA ASP A 334 22.53 11.27 -14.21
C ASP A 334 23.87 10.56 -14.49
N GLU A 335 24.88 11.35 -14.84
CA GLU A 335 26.25 10.86 -15.13
C GLU A 335 26.91 10.13 -13.95
N CYS A 336 26.44 10.37 -12.72
CA CYS A 336 26.99 9.75 -11.50
C CYS A 336 26.27 8.45 -11.12
N TRP A 337 25.12 8.17 -11.74
CA TRP A 337 24.34 6.98 -11.45
C TRP A 337 24.73 5.82 -12.36
N VAL A 338 25.02 4.68 -11.74
CA VAL A 338 25.28 3.42 -12.44
C VAL A 338 24.12 2.50 -12.17
N ASP A 339 23.48 2.01 -13.23
CA ASP A 339 22.42 1.02 -13.09
C ASP A 339 23.00 -0.28 -12.50
N PRO A 340 22.60 -0.67 -11.27
CA PRO A 340 23.11 -1.88 -10.62
C PRO A 340 22.71 -3.19 -11.34
N TYR A 341 21.85 -3.12 -12.36
CA TYR A 341 21.36 -4.27 -13.12
C TYR A 341 21.82 -4.31 -14.57
N GLN A 342 22.57 -3.31 -15.05
CA GLN A 342 23.07 -3.23 -16.43
C GLN A 342 24.07 -4.35 -16.78
N GLN A 343 24.79 -4.88 -15.79
CA GLN A 343 25.71 -6.02 -15.98
C GLN A 343 25.01 -7.39 -15.90
N MET A 344 23.69 -7.42 -15.70
CA MET A 344 22.90 -8.65 -15.53
C MET A 344 21.94 -8.91 -16.70
N SER A 345 21.93 -8.07 -17.73
CA SER A 345 21.05 -8.15 -18.91
C SER A 345 21.72 -8.81 -20.12
#